data_AF-A0AAD7H4F3-F1
#
_entry.id   AF-A0AAD7H4F3-F1
#
_cell.length_a   1.000
_cell.length_b   1.000
_cell.length_c   1.000
_cell.angle_alpha   90.00
_cell.angle_beta   90.00
_cell.angle_gamma   90.00
#
_symmetry.space_group_name_H-M   'P 1'
#
loop_
_entity.id
_entity.type
_entity.pdbx_description
1 polymer ?
#
loop_
_entity_poly.entity_id
_entity_poly.type
_entity_poly.pdbx_seq_one_letter_code
_entity_poly.pdbx_strand_id
1 'polypeptide(L)'
;MSTQTPSPPNLTPTPSPAPTPATLALPPPNAALTPSPSNPTPPPANPTPTLSRPNPTSTQTPSPPNPTPTPSPAPTPAPAVLHLQTPAIAVEISADTPSWLSGSVQQFQAQDLGCHFTALLGALVTLETTFGFDKAIQSSLPRGTKRPQQIQKWISRGRSKVKKVPAIDDLAAYAKEWTAWWDALQPEWRKRDHRSGQWAMGGDVEYGPDDKWGDLDAPGPNGCLSLVAGLYFWGVCEDQSEEVKTRWTTAVLDVTWMLEGLTRSMDKQRAKYKPSKQIKEKK
;
A
#
# COMPACT_ATOMS: atom_id res chain seq x y z
N MET A 1 88.94 8.25 -34.07
CA MET A 1 88.46 9.22 -33.08
C MET A 1 86.98 9.43 -33.32
N SER A 2 86.14 8.81 -32.50
CA SER A 2 84.76 9.24 -32.17
C SER A 2 84.30 8.31 -31.06
N THR A 3 84.34 8.81 -29.83
CA THR A 3 83.97 8.12 -28.59
C THR A 3 82.46 8.19 -28.41
N GLN A 4 81.81 7.04 -28.43
CA GLN A 4 80.38 6.88 -28.17
C GLN A 4 80.16 6.75 -26.65
N THR A 5 79.47 7.72 -26.07
CA THR A 5 79.13 7.77 -24.63
C THR A 5 77.84 6.97 -24.38
N PRO A 6 77.79 6.07 -23.37
CA PRO A 6 76.55 5.39 -23.01
C PRO A 6 75.71 6.22 -22.02
N SER A 7 74.43 6.40 -22.34
CA SER A 7 73.41 7.02 -21.47
C SER A 7 72.88 6.02 -20.41
N PRO A 8 72.49 6.49 -19.21
CA PRO A 8 72.13 5.66 -18.06
C PRO A 8 70.68 5.09 -18.10
N PRO A 9 70.37 4.08 -17.27
CA PRO A 9 69.10 3.36 -17.29
C PRO A 9 67.91 4.16 -16.73
N ASN A 10 66.76 3.96 -17.38
CA ASN A 10 65.46 4.54 -17.07
C ASN A 10 64.93 4.04 -15.72
N LEU A 11 64.81 4.93 -14.73
CA LEU A 11 64.22 4.65 -13.43
C LEU A 11 62.69 4.71 -13.52
N THR A 12 62.05 3.61 -13.13
CA THR A 12 60.60 3.46 -12.92
C THR A 12 60.06 4.49 -11.92
N PRO A 13 58.92 5.16 -12.18
CA PRO A 13 58.27 6.01 -11.20
C PRO A 13 57.51 5.19 -10.15
N THR A 14 57.87 5.41 -8.88
CA THR A 14 57.17 4.95 -7.67
C THR A 14 55.76 5.55 -7.59
N PRO A 15 54.73 4.79 -7.17
CA PRO A 15 53.39 5.34 -6.93
C PRO A 15 53.37 6.20 -5.65
N SER A 16 52.85 7.42 -5.79
CA SER A 16 52.62 8.37 -4.69
C SER A 16 51.50 7.89 -3.76
N PRO A 17 51.63 8.03 -2.43
CA PRO A 17 50.58 7.62 -1.48
C PRO A 17 49.35 8.53 -1.53
N ALA A 18 48.18 7.90 -1.43
CA ALA A 18 46.87 8.53 -1.35
C ALA A 18 46.71 9.43 -0.10
N PRO A 19 46.05 10.59 -0.19
CA PRO A 19 45.57 11.32 0.98
C PRO A 19 44.22 10.74 1.46
N THR A 20 44.23 10.16 2.67
CA THR A 20 43.03 9.85 3.48
C THR A 20 42.38 11.16 4.01
N PRO A 21 41.11 11.13 4.47
CA PRO A 21 40.15 12.21 4.29
C PRO A 21 40.21 13.25 5.41
N ALA A 22 39.97 14.52 5.03
CA ALA A 22 39.72 15.58 5.99
C ALA A 22 38.33 15.40 6.64
N THR A 23 38.36 15.04 7.92
CA THR A 23 37.27 15.13 8.89
C THR A 23 36.71 16.56 8.94
N LEU A 24 35.50 16.76 8.42
CA LEU A 24 34.70 17.96 8.72
C LEU A 24 33.80 17.64 9.93
N ALA A 25 34.18 18.23 11.05
CA ALA A 25 33.49 18.17 12.33
C ALA A 25 32.13 18.89 12.29
N LEU A 26 31.14 18.27 12.92
CA LEU A 26 29.85 18.85 13.29
C LEU A 26 30.04 19.90 14.40
N PRO A 27 29.33 21.04 14.38
CA PRO A 27 29.16 21.87 15.58
C PRO A 27 28.06 21.32 16.51
N PRO A 28 28.18 21.57 17.84
CA PRO A 28 27.36 20.96 18.90
C PRO A 28 25.95 21.57 19.07
N PRO A 29 25.04 20.87 19.78
CA PRO A 29 23.68 21.34 20.05
C PRO A 29 23.68 22.26 21.27
N ASN A 30 23.06 23.44 21.18
CA ASN A 30 22.81 24.27 22.35
C ASN A 30 21.34 24.25 22.75
N ALA A 31 21.16 24.03 24.04
CA ALA A 31 19.92 23.72 24.71
C ALA A 31 19.12 24.97 25.11
N ALA A 32 17.80 24.74 25.23
CA ALA A 32 16.89 25.28 26.23
C ALA A 32 16.80 26.81 26.45
N LEU A 33 15.67 27.38 26.04
CA LEU A 33 14.84 28.22 26.93
C LEU A 33 13.35 27.88 26.70
N THR A 34 12.71 27.40 27.77
CA THR A 34 11.26 27.21 27.91
C THR A 34 10.59 28.50 28.44
N PRO A 35 9.32 28.50 28.88
CA PRO A 35 8.23 29.21 28.22
C PRO A 35 7.73 30.43 29.04
N SER A 36 6.85 31.25 28.46
CA SER A 36 6.04 32.19 29.26
C SER A 36 4.57 32.08 28.89
N PRO A 37 3.68 31.78 29.85
CA PRO A 37 2.23 31.75 29.68
C PRO A 37 1.62 33.10 30.09
N SER A 38 0.52 33.52 29.46
CA SER A 38 -0.37 34.53 30.03
C SER A 38 -1.75 34.46 29.38
N ASN A 39 -2.67 33.83 30.11
CA ASN A 39 -4.11 34.10 30.05
C ASN A 39 -4.53 34.45 31.48
N PRO A 40 -5.37 35.48 31.67
CA PRO A 40 -6.32 35.47 32.78
C PRO A 40 -7.75 35.84 32.34
N THR A 41 -8.62 34.82 32.40
CA THR A 41 -9.94 34.71 33.06
C THR A 41 -10.74 35.99 33.48
N PRO A 42 -12.11 35.97 33.41
CA PRO A 42 -13.02 37.14 33.54
C PRO A 42 -13.56 37.37 34.97
N PRO A 43 -14.37 38.44 35.21
CA PRO A 43 -15.63 38.33 36.00
C PRO A 43 -16.70 39.43 35.66
N PRO A 44 -17.79 39.69 36.43
CA PRO A 44 -19.02 38.90 36.59
C PRO A 44 -20.38 39.67 36.54
N ALA A 45 -21.48 38.92 36.37
CA ALA A 45 -22.86 39.00 36.96
C ALA A 45 -23.78 40.26 36.96
N ASN A 46 -24.97 40.10 36.32
CA ASN A 46 -26.39 40.45 36.70
C ASN A 46 -26.80 41.92 37.07
N PRO A 47 -28.12 42.33 37.14
CA PRO A 47 -29.41 41.61 36.99
C PRO A 47 -30.54 42.29 36.10
N THR A 48 -31.66 41.56 35.94
CA THR A 48 -33.06 41.86 35.47
C THR A 48 -33.68 43.16 36.07
N PRO A 49 -34.78 43.84 35.58
CA PRO A 49 -36.12 43.27 35.19
C PRO A 49 -37.04 43.98 34.12
N THR A 50 -37.96 43.17 33.57
CA THR A 50 -39.42 43.27 33.20
C THR A 50 -40.16 44.56 32.73
N LEU A 51 -41.21 44.32 31.88
CA LEU A 51 -42.47 45.08 31.54
C LEU A 51 -42.44 45.79 30.16
N SER A 52 -43.38 45.70 29.19
CA SER A 52 -44.81 45.29 29.10
C SER A 52 -45.28 45.06 27.63
N ARG A 53 -46.17 44.06 27.41
CA ARG A 53 -47.50 44.00 26.70
C ARG A 53 -47.86 45.05 25.59
N PRO A 54 -48.78 44.84 24.57
CA PRO A 54 -49.90 43.87 24.43
C PRO A 54 -50.11 43.09 23.12
N ASN A 55 -50.92 42.04 23.28
CA ASN A 55 -51.68 41.22 22.32
C ASN A 55 -52.82 42.00 21.62
N PRO A 56 -53.32 41.54 20.45
CA PRO A 56 -54.71 41.08 20.42
C PRO A 56 -54.98 39.81 19.59
N THR A 57 -55.76 38.93 20.24
CA THR A 57 -56.86 38.07 19.79
C THR A 57 -57.11 37.86 18.28
N SER A 58 -57.12 36.60 17.85
CA SER A 58 -57.96 36.14 16.74
C SER A 58 -58.56 34.75 17.03
N THR A 59 -59.83 34.82 17.39
CA THR A 59 -60.99 33.97 17.11
C THR A 59 -60.78 32.58 16.48
N GLN A 60 -61.31 31.58 17.19
CA GLN A 60 -61.47 30.18 16.78
C GLN A 60 -62.56 30.02 15.71
N THR A 61 -62.33 29.16 14.72
CA THR A 61 -63.36 28.62 13.82
C THR A 61 -63.23 27.08 13.79
N PRO A 62 -64.30 26.29 14.05
CA PRO A 62 -64.24 24.83 14.00
C PRO A 62 -64.44 24.31 12.57
N SER A 63 -63.59 23.38 12.13
CA SER A 63 -63.77 22.64 10.86
C SER A 63 -64.51 21.31 11.08
N PRO A 64 -65.38 20.89 10.13
CA PRO A 64 -66.19 19.67 10.18
C PRO A 64 -65.42 18.39 9.74
N PRO A 65 -66.00 17.19 9.89
CA PRO A 65 -65.25 15.95 10.11
C PRO A 65 -64.76 15.23 8.83
N ASN A 66 -63.69 14.48 9.08
CA ASN A 66 -62.93 13.57 8.22
C ASN A 66 -63.79 12.55 7.42
N PRO A 67 -63.52 12.33 6.12
CA PRO A 67 -63.91 11.11 5.43
C PRO A 67 -62.78 10.05 5.43
N THR A 68 -63.21 8.83 5.74
CA THR A 68 -62.60 7.49 5.65
C THR A 68 -61.48 7.28 4.62
N PRO A 69 -60.41 6.51 4.95
CA PRO A 69 -59.39 6.12 3.97
C PRO A 69 -59.90 5.02 3.02
N THR A 70 -59.74 5.27 1.72
CA THR A 70 -59.90 4.30 0.62
C THR A 70 -58.82 3.21 0.71
N PRO A 71 -59.15 1.91 0.53
CA PRO A 71 -58.15 0.86 0.43
C PRO A 71 -57.38 0.96 -0.89
N SER A 72 -56.07 1.17 -0.80
CA SER A 72 -55.13 1.12 -1.93
C SER A 72 -54.92 -0.33 -2.39
N PRO A 73 -54.85 -0.63 -3.70
CA PRO A 73 -54.59 -1.98 -4.17
C PRO A 73 -53.15 -2.41 -3.86
N ALA A 74 -53.01 -3.67 -3.44
CA ALA A 74 -51.76 -4.32 -3.08
C ALA A 74 -50.70 -4.26 -4.20
N PRO A 75 -49.40 -4.11 -3.87
CA PRO A 75 -48.34 -4.29 -4.85
C PRO A 75 -48.22 -5.78 -5.21
N THR A 76 -48.38 -6.06 -6.51
CA THR A 76 -48.04 -7.34 -7.14
C THR A 76 -46.62 -7.78 -6.76
N PRO A 77 -46.38 -9.04 -6.35
CA PRO A 77 -45.04 -9.53 -6.11
C PRO A 77 -44.29 -9.61 -7.44
N ALA A 78 -43.22 -8.82 -7.56
CA ALA A 78 -42.26 -8.94 -8.66
C ALA A 78 -41.66 -10.36 -8.67
N PRO A 79 -41.40 -10.95 -9.85
CA PRO A 79 -40.85 -12.29 -9.95
C PRO A 79 -39.50 -12.33 -9.26
N ALA A 80 -39.31 -13.36 -8.42
CA ALA A 80 -38.06 -13.67 -7.77
C ALA A 80 -36.93 -13.68 -8.81
N VAL A 81 -36.06 -12.68 -8.75
CA VAL A 81 -34.79 -12.71 -9.45
C VAL A 81 -34.03 -13.88 -8.85
N LEU A 82 -33.89 -14.95 -9.63
CA LEU A 82 -32.93 -16.01 -9.36
C LEU A 82 -31.59 -15.32 -9.14
N HIS A 83 -31.22 -15.20 -7.87
CA HIS A 83 -29.91 -14.74 -7.46
C HIS A 83 -28.95 -15.82 -7.96
N LEU A 84 -28.39 -15.61 -9.15
CA LEU A 84 -27.21 -16.33 -9.58
C LEU A 84 -26.16 -16.03 -8.51
N GLN A 85 -26.00 -16.93 -7.55
CA GLN A 85 -24.84 -16.96 -6.68
C GLN A 85 -23.65 -17.23 -7.61
N THR A 86 -23.06 -16.15 -8.12
CA THR A 86 -21.70 -16.17 -8.65
C THR A 86 -20.85 -16.78 -7.54
N PRO A 87 -20.24 -17.96 -7.73
CA PRO A 87 -19.37 -18.51 -6.71
C PRO A 87 -18.24 -17.50 -6.53
N ALA A 88 -18.15 -16.90 -5.35
CA ALA A 88 -16.99 -16.13 -4.94
C ALA A 88 -15.79 -17.07 -5.06
N ILE A 89 -14.94 -16.82 -6.06
CA ILE A 89 -13.76 -17.62 -6.34
C ILE A 89 -12.81 -17.41 -5.16
N ALA A 90 -12.84 -18.29 -4.17
CA ALA A 90 -11.87 -18.25 -3.08
C ALA A 90 -10.48 -18.56 -3.64
N VAL A 91 -9.43 -17.88 -3.15
CA VAL A 91 -8.04 -18.24 -3.48
C VAL A 91 -7.68 -19.47 -2.68
N GLU A 92 -7.35 -20.54 -3.38
CA GLU A 92 -6.89 -21.80 -2.82
C GLU A 92 -5.47 -21.63 -2.22
N ILE A 93 -5.29 -22.10 -0.97
CA ILE A 93 -4.01 -22.03 -0.26
C ILE A 93 -3.50 -23.46 -0.08
N SER A 94 -2.33 -23.77 -0.63
CA SER A 94 -1.71 -25.10 -0.48
C SER A 94 -1.30 -25.38 0.98
N ALA A 95 -1.29 -26.65 1.39
CA ALA A 95 -0.85 -27.09 2.71
C ALA A 95 0.61 -26.73 3.02
N ASP A 96 1.46 -26.58 1.99
CA ASP A 96 2.86 -26.18 2.13
C ASP A 96 3.05 -24.68 2.38
N THR A 97 1.96 -23.89 2.37
CA THR A 97 2.01 -22.45 2.55
C THR A 97 2.37 -22.08 3.99
N PRO A 98 3.40 -21.24 4.22
CA PRO A 98 3.75 -20.79 5.56
C PRO A 98 2.57 -20.13 6.28
N SER A 99 2.48 -20.37 7.60
CA SER A 99 1.40 -19.87 8.47
C SER A 99 1.21 -18.35 8.43
N TRP A 100 2.28 -17.61 8.10
CA TRP A 100 2.20 -16.17 7.98
C TRP A 100 1.42 -15.71 6.75
N LEU A 101 1.50 -16.45 5.63
CA LEU A 101 0.79 -16.13 4.40
C LEU A 101 -0.61 -16.69 4.49
N SER A 102 -0.76 -17.97 4.86
CA SER A 102 -2.06 -18.62 4.93
C SER A 102 -3.00 -17.92 5.91
N GLY A 103 -2.54 -17.58 7.11
CA GLY A 103 -3.34 -16.85 8.08
C GLY A 103 -3.71 -15.43 7.63
N SER A 104 -2.85 -14.77 6.85
CA SER A 104 -3.16 -13.42 6.33
C SER A 104 -4.15 -13.48 5.17
N VAL A 105 -3.96 -14.40 4.22
CA VAL A 105 -4.88 -14.59 3.09
C VAL A 105 -6.26 -15.02 3.59
N GLN A 106 -6.33 -15.97 4.53
CA GLN A 106 -7.61 -16.37 5.14
C GLN A 106 -8.32 -15.19 5.81
N GLN A 107 -7.59 -14.33 6.52
CA GLN A 107 -8.15 -13.12 7.12
C GLN A 107 -8.67 -12.15 6.04
N PHE A 108 -7.92 -11.96 4.95
CA PHE A 108 -8.29 -11.01 3.90
C PHE A 108 -9.48 -11.49 3.09
N GLN A 109 -9.57 -12.79 2.80
CA GLN A 109 -10.69 -13.39 2.07
C GLN A 109 -11.99 -13.46 2.85
N ALA A 110 -11.94 -13.40 4.18
CA ALA A 110 -13.13 -13.38 5.00
C ALA A 110 -14.00 -12.12 4.77
N GLN A 111 -13.46 -11.11 4.07
CA GLN A 111 -14.16 -9.91 3.67
C GLN A 111 -14.38 -9.91 2.16
N ASP A 112 -15.61 -9.65 1.72
CA ASP A 112 -15.90 -9.49 0.30
C ASP A 112 -15.55 -8.07 -0.16
N LEU A 113 -14.35 -7.93 -0.70
CA LEU A 113 -13.85 -6.71 -1.33
C LEU A 113 -13.95 -6.77 -2.87
N GLY A 114 -14.67 -7.75 -3.42
CA GLY A 114 -14.88 -7.91 -4.85
C GLY A 114 -13.77 -8.66 -5.60
N CYS A 115 -14.01 -8.85 -6.90
CA CYS A 115 -13.18 -9.70 -7.77
C CYS A 115 -11.75 -9.17 -7.97
N HIS A 116 -11.55 -7.85 -8.02
CA HIS A 116 -10.22 -7.26 -8.20
C HIS A 116 -9.31 -7.57 -7.00
N PHE A 117 -9.82 -7.44 -5.78
CA PHE A 117 -9.07 -7.76 -4.58
C PHE A 117 -8.83 -9.27 -4.45
N THR A 118 -9.80 -10.08 -4.86
CA THR A 118 -9.64 -11.53 -4.95
C THR A 118 -8.51 -11.93 -5.92
N ALA A 119 -8.44 -11.31 -7.09
CA ALA A 119 -7.36 -11.50 -8.06
C ALA A 119 -5.99 -11.08 -7.48
N LEU A 120 -5.94 -9.97 -6.74
CA LEU A 120 -4.73 -9.52 -6.04
C LEU A 120 -4.21 -10.57 -5.06
N LEU A 121 -5.10 -11.21 -4.28
CA LEU A 121 -4.73 -12.28 -3.37
C LEU A 121 -4.18 -13.50 -4.12
N GLY A 122 -4.78 -13.87 -5.25
CA GLY A 122 -4.30 -14.95 -6.12
C GLY A 122 -2.90 -14.67 -6.67
N ALA A 123 -2.65 -13.44 -7.11
CA ALA A 123 -1.34 -13.01 -7.58
C ALA A 123 -0.28 -13.06 -6.45
N LEU A 124 -0.63 -12.66 -5.22
CA LEU A 124 0.28 -12.75 -4.07
C LEU A 124 0.64 -14.21 -3.75
N VAL A 125 -0.34 -15.11 -3.69
CA VAL A 125 -0.10 -16.54 -3.42
C VAL A 125 0.78 -17.15 -4.51
N THR A 126 0.51 -16.82 -5.77
CA THR A 126 1.29 -17.29 -6.92
C THR A 126 2.74 -16.80 -6.84
N LEU A 127 2.95 -15.52 -6.53
CA LEU A 127 4.27 -14.94 -6.39
C LEU A 127 5.09 -15.64 -5.28
N GLU A 128 4.53 -15.75 -4.09
CA GLU A 128 5.23 -16.35 -2.93
C GLU A 128 5.50 -17.86 -3.13
N THR A 129 4.57 -18.56 -3.78
CA THR A 129 4.77 -19.95 -4.20
C THR A 129 5.89 -20.04 -5.23
N THR A 130 5.96 -19.10 -6.16
CA THR A 130 7.05 -19.00 -7.14
C THR A 130 8.37 -18.77 -6.42
N PHE A 131 8.46 -17.92 -5.40
CA PHE A 131 9.66 -17.79 -4.57
C PHE A 131 10.00 -19.04 -3.73
N GLY A 132 9.09 -20.01 -3.64
CA GLY A 132 9.29 -21.24 -2.88
C GLY A 132 9.38 -21.01 -1.38
N PHE A 133 8.88 -19.86 -0.90
CA PHE A 133 8.95 -19.43 0.50
C PHE A 133 10.37 -19.42 1.10
N ASP A 134 11.39 -19.34 0.26
CA ASP A 134 12.79 -19.50 0.66
C ASP A 134 13.22 -18.37 1.60
N LYS A 135 13.54 -18.73 2.84
CA LYS A 135 13.95 -17.79 3.89
C LYS A 135 15.25 -17.07 3.55
N ALA A 136 16.12 -17.66 2.73
CA ALA A 136 17.41 -17.08 2.38
C ALA A 136 17.27 -15.85 1.48
N ILE A 137 16.21 -15.78 0.68
CA ILE A 137 15.92 -14.67 -0.22
C ILE A 137 14.88 -13.69 0.33
N GLN A 138 14.22 -14.03 1.45
CA GLN A 138 13.24 -13.15 2.09
C GLN A 138 13.86 -11.79 2.40
N SER A 139 13.16 -10.74 2.00
CA SER A 139 13.57 -9.38 2.27
C SER A 139 12.37 -8.52 2.69
N SER A 140 12.58 -7.22 2.78
CA SER A 140 11.56 -6.28 3.21
C SER A 140 11.59 -5.07 2.32
N LEU A 141 10.42 -4.51 2.02
CA LEU A 141 10.33 -3.19 1.38
C LEU A 141 11.15 -2.17 2.19
N PRO A 142 11.76 -1.16 1.52
CA PRO A 142 12.60 -0.16 2.16
C PRO A 142 11.98 0.43 3.42
N ARG A 143 12.77 0.53 4.49
CA ARG A 143 12.31 1.08 5.78
C ARG A 143 12.18 2.61 5.79
N GLY A 144 12.81 3.29 4.82
CA GLY A 144 12.85 4.77 4.72
C GLY A 144 11.73 5.40 3.89
N THR A 145 11.01 4.62 3.10
CA THR A 145 9.80 5.09 2.42
C THR A 145 8.69 5.21 3.47
N LYS A 146 7.99 6.34 3.53
CA LYS A 146 7.02 6.72 4.57
C LYS A 146 5.80 5.77 4.62
N ARG A 147 6.00 4.53 5.03
CA ARG A 147 4.97 3.50 5.13
C ARG A 147 3.89 3.96 6.11
N PRO A 148 2.59 3.81 5.76
CA PRO A 148 1.50 4.10 6.66
C PRO A 148 1.66 3.41 8.02
N GLN A 149 1.40 4.17 9.10
CA GLN A 149 1.67 3.71 10.47
C GLN A 149 0.87 2.45 10.84
N GLN A 150 -0.33 2.30 10.26
CA GLN A 150 -1.22 1.15 10.44
C GLN A 150 -0.54 -0.14 9.98
N ILE A 151 0.13 -0.10 8.81
CA ILE A 151 0.88 -1.24 8.27
C ILE A 151 2.08 -1.55 9.18
N GLN A 152 2.81 -0.51 9.61
CA GLN A 152 3.95 -0.70 10.52
C GLN A 152 3.52 -1.34 11.85
N LYS A 153 2.42 -0.88 12.45
CA LYS A 153 1.83 -1.44 13.68
C LYS A 153 1.34 -2.87 13.46
N TRP A 154 0.76 -3.18 12.30
CA TRP A 154 0.30 -4.52 11.98
C TRP A 154 1.47 -5.52 11.86
N ILE A 155 2.55 -5.12 11.19
CA ILE A 155 3.77 -5.94 11.08
C ILE A 155 4.38 -6.17 12.47
N SER A 156 4.55 -5.12 13.28
CA SER A 156 5.20 -5.23 14.60
C SER A 156 4.42 -6.07 15.59
N ARG A 157 3.10 -6.20 15.42
CA ARG A 157 2.22 -7.02 16.27
C ARG A 157 2.04 -8.45 15.77
N GLY A 158 2.76 -8.88 14.74
CA GLY A 158 2.73 -10.26 14.27
C GLY A 158 1.62 -10.59 13.27
N ARG A 159 1.11 -9.58 12.54
CA ARG A 159 0.28 -9.75 11.33
C ARG A 159 -1.02 -10.52 11.58
N SER A 160 -1.20 -11.70 10.99
CA SER A 160 -2.38 -12.56 11.11
C SER A 160 -2.66 -13.06 12.54
N LYS A 161 -1.70 -12.89 13.47
CA LYS A 161 -1.96 -13.11 14.90
C LYS A 161 -2.89 -12.05 15.49
N VAL A 162 -3.03 -10.89 14.84
CA VAL A 162 -3.89 -9.79 15.27
C VAL A 162 -5.22 -9.87 14.54
N LYS A 163 -6.27 -10.30 15.24
CA LYS A 163 -7.63 -10.43 14.67
C LYS A 163 -8.28 -9.09 14.32
N LYS A 164 -7.84 -7.99 14.93
CA LYS A 164 -8.44 -6.67 14.73
C LYS A 164 -7.66 -5.89 13.68
N VAL A 165 -8.37 -5.48 12.62
CA VAL A 165 -7.85 -4.56 11.61
C VAL A 165 -7.52 -3.22 12.27
N PRO A 166 -6.37 -2.57 11.94
CA PRO A 166 -6.08 -1.23 12.44
C PRO A 166 -7.21 -0.26 12.10
N ALA A 167 -7.66 0.54 13.07
CA ALA A 167 -8.61 1.61 12.81
C ALA A 167 -7.98 2.68 11.91
N ILE A 168 -8.75 3.13 10.92
CA ILE A 168 -8.41 4.26 10.05
C ILE A 168 -9.44 5.35 10.34
N ASP A 169 -9.02 6.39 11.04
CA ASP A 169 -9.90 7.49 11.44
C ASP A 169 -10.20 8.45 10.27
N ASP A 170 -9.20 8.69 9.41
CA ASP A 170 -9.32 9.48 8.19
C ASP A 170 -8.88 8.64 6.98
N LEU A 171 -9.87 8.13 6.25
CA LEU A 171 -9.62 7.29 5.08
C LEU A 171 -8.98 8.06 3.93
N ALA A 172 -9.32 9.34 3.76
CA ALA A 172 -8.75 10.15 2.67
C ALA A 172 -7.26 10.43 2.93
N ALA A 173 -6.90 10.73 4.18
CA ALA A 173 -5.50 10.87 4.58
C ALA A 173 -4.74 9.55 4.42
N TYR A 174 -5.31 8.43 4.87
CA TYR A 174 -4.69 7.12 4.71
C TYR A 174 -4.47 6.75 3.24
N ALA A 175 -5.47 6.96 2.38
CA ALA A 175 -5.37 6.74 0.94
C ALA A 175 -4.22 7.55 0.31
N LYS A 176 -4.06 8.81 0.73
CA LYS A 176 -2.98 9.69 0.29
C LYS A 176 -1.61 9.22 0.77
N GLU A 177 -1.49 8.84 2.04
CA GLU A 177 -0.25 8.30 2.61
C GLU A 177 0.16 6.99 1.93
N TRP A 178 -0.79 6.08 1.73
CA TRP A 178 -0.56 4.82 1.05
C TRP A 178 -0.12 5.06 -0.40
N THR A 179 -0.77 5.98 -1.12
CA THR A 179 -0.41 6.32 -2.50
C THR A 179 1.00 6.91 -2.56
N ALA A 180 1.34 7.84 -1.67
CA ALA A 180 2.69 8.41 -1.62
C ALA A 180 3.76 7.37 -1.28
N TRP A 181 3.42 6.40 -0.42
CA TRP A 181 4.29 5.27 -0.13
C TRP A 181 4.50 4.37 -1.36
N TRP A 182 3.42 4.03 -2.08
CA TRP A 182 3.46 3.26 -3.31
C TRP A 182 4.28 3.94 -4.41
N ASP A 183 4.13 5.26 -4.54
CA ASP A 183 4.87 6.08 -5.49
C ASP A 183 6.38 6.06 -5.23
N ALA A 184 6.78 6.10 -3.96
CA ALA A 184 8.18 6.07 -3.56
C ALA A 184 8.84 4.68 -3.74
N LEU A 185 8.03 3.63 -3.91
CA LEU A 185 8.51 2.27 -4.18
C LEU A 185 8.63 1.97 -5.67
N GLN A 186 8.07 2.81 -6.55
CA GLN A 186 8.09 2.50 -7.97
C GLN A 186 9.50 2.58 -8.53
N PRO A 187 9.88 1.62 -9.39
CA PRO A 187 11.18 1.64 -10.02
C PRO A 187 11.27 2.77 -11.04
N GLU A 188 12.47 3.33 -11.22
CA GLU A 188 12.71 4.50 -12.10
C GLU A 188 12.29 4.27 -13.56
N TRP A 189 12.37 3.02 -14.04
CA TRP A 189 11.97 2.67 -15.39
C TRP A 189 10.45 2.76 -15.61
N ARG A 190 9.66 2.68 -14.54
CA ARG A 190 8.20 2.75 -14.64
C ARG A 190 7.80 4.21 -14.78
N LYS A 191 7.04 4.52 -15.82
CA LYS A 191 6.54 5.88 -16.07
C LYS A 191 5.04 5.95 -15.77
N ARG A 192 4.58 7.15 -15.42
CA ARG A 192 3.15 7.43 -15.34
C ARG A 192 2.58 7.61 -16.74
N ASP A 193 1.39 7.09 -16.94
CA ASP A 193 0.58 7.40 -18.11
C ASP A 193 0.24 8.90 -18.10
N HIS A 194 0.52 9.55 -19.22
CA HIS A 194 0.45 11.00 -19.33
C HIS A 194 -0.99 11.55 -19.31
N ARG A 195 -1.98 10.68 -19.54
CA ARG A 195 -3.41 11.05 -19.64
C ARG A 195 -4.13 10.86 -18.31
N SER A 196 -3.85 9.77 -17.62
CA SER A 196 -4.49 9.39 -16.35
C SER A 196 -3.68 9.80 -15.12
N GLY A 197 -2.37 10.05 -15.27
CA GLY A 197 -1.45 10.27 -14.15
C GLY A 197 -1.19 9.02 -13.30
N GLN A 198 -1.75 7.87 -13.69
CA GLN A 198 -1.57 6.58 -13.04
C GLN A 198 -0.27 5.93 -13.53
N TRP A 199 0.25 4.96 -12.77
CA TRP A 199 1.39 4.19 -13.25
C TRP A 199 0.99 3.38 -14.47
N ALA A 200 1.79 3.45 -15.53
CA ALA A 200 1.49 2.71 -16.74
C ALA A 200 1.49 1.19 -16.43
N MET A 201 0.43 0.51 -16.90
CA MET A 201 0.30 -0.94 -16.90
C MET A 201 0.42 -1.38 -18.36
N GLY A 202 1.57 -1.88 -18.79
CA GLY A 202 1.70 -2.43 -20.14
C GLY A 202 3.07 -2.36 -20.82
N GLY A 203 3.20 -3.27 -21.79
CA GLY A 203 4.31 -3.48 -22.73
C GLY A 203 4.69 -4.98 -22.82
N ASP A 204 5.02 -5.48 -24.02
CA ASP A 204 5.81 -6.72 -24.24
C ASP A 204 7.26 -6.59 -23.71
N VAL A 205 7.46 -5.74 -22.71
CA VAL A 205 8.72 -5.09 -22.37
C VAL A 205 9.30 -5.77 -21.14
N GLU A 206 10.54 -6.23 -21.29
CA GLU A 206 11.44 -6.60 -20.20
C GLU A 206 11.32 -5.61 -19.03
N TYR A 207 11.18 -6.12 -17.81
CA TYR A 207 10.89 -5.31 -16.62
C TYR A 207 12.11 -4.48 -16.21
N GLY A 208 12.35 -3.37 -16.90
CA GLY A 208 13.55 -2.55 -16.71
C GLY A 208 14.85 -3.24 -17.14
N PRO A 209 16.00 -2.57 -16.99
CA PRO A 209 17.30 -3.18 -17.25
C PRO A 209 17.48 -4.42 -16.36
N ASP A 210 17.76 -5.57 -16.98
CA ASP A 210 17.89 -6.89 -16.36
C ASP A 210 16.62 -7.51 -15.73
N ASP A 211 15.40 -7.12 -16.13
CA ASP A 211 14.14 -7.61 -15.52
C ASP A 211 14.05 -7.34 -13.99
N LYS A 212 14.72 -6.28 -13.50
CA LYS A 212 14.79 -5.95 -12.07
C LYS A 212 13.70 -4.96 -11.66
N TRP A 213 12.94 -5.38 -10.64
CA TRP A 213 11.92 -4.57 -9.98
C TRP A 213 12.47 -3.68 -8.85
N GLY A 214 13.79 -3.70 -8.63
CA GLY A 214 14.46 -2.88 -7.62
C GLY A 214 13.95 -3.19 -6.21
N ASP A 215 13.54 -2.15 -5.48
CA ASP A 215 13.04 -2.24 -4.10
C ASP A 215 11.76 -3.09 -3.95
N LEU A 216 11.05 -3.35 -5.05
CA LEU A 216 9.85 -4.20 -5.07
C LEU A 216 10.20 -5.70 -5.18
N ASP A 217 11.45 -6.06 -5.46
CA ASP A 217 11.92 -7.45 -5.40
C ASP A 217 12.14 -7.88 -3.93
N ALA A 218 11.02 -7.87 -3.20
CA ALA A 218 10.97 -8.11 -1.78
C ALA A 218 10.05 -9.30 -1.47
N PRO A 219 10.54 -10.54 -1.62
CA PRO A 219 9.76 -11.71 -1.26
C PRO A 219 9.59 -11.85 0.25
N GLY A 220 8.44 -12.42 0.64
CA GLY A 220 8.20 -12.87 2.00
C GLY A 220 7.43 -11.90 2.89
N PRO A 221 7.49 -12.13 4.22
CA PRO A 221 6.48 -11.65 5.15
C PRO A 221 6.41 -10.13 5.35
N ASN A 222 7.48 -9.42 5.02
CA ASN A 222 7.60 -7.96 5.17
C ASN A 222 7.67 -7.24 3.80
N GLY A 223 7.48 -7.99 2.74
CA GLY A 223 7.54 -7.55 1.36
C GLY A 223 6.14 -7.22 0.82
N CYS A 224 5.80 -7.87 -0.29
CA CYS A 224 4.54 -7.71 -1.03
C CYS A 224 3.28 -7.90 -0.16
N LEU A 225 3.32 -8.79 0.84
CA LEU A 225 2.22 -8.95 1.79
C LEU A 225 1.82 -7.62 2.46
N SER A 226 2.79 -6.74 2.74
CA SER A 226 2.54 -5.46 3.41
C SER A 226 1.73 -4.50 2.52
N LEU A 227 1.92 -4.56 1.20
CA LEU A 227 1.15 -3.76 0.23
C LEU A 227 -0.31 -4.23 0.22
N VAL A 228 -0.51 -5.54 0.11
CA VAL A 228 -1.83 -6.17 0.10
C VAL A 228 -2.57 -5.92 1.41
N ALA A 229 -1.88 -6.02 2.56
CA ALA A 229 -2.46 -5.68 3.85
C ALA A 229 -2.89 -4.21 3.93
N GLY A 230 -2.09 -3.29 3.37
CA GLY A 230 -2.44 -1.87 3.31
C GLY A 230 -3.71 -1.60 2.50
N LEU A 231 -3.87 -2.29 1.36
CA LEU A 231 -5.07 -2.23 0.53
C LEU A 231 -6.28 -2.91 1.17
N TYR A 232 -6.06 -3.99 1.91
CA TYR A 232 -7.11 -4.61 2.72
C TYR A 232 -7.65 -3.63 3.76
N PHE A 233 -6.76 -2.95 4.52
CA PHE A 233 -7.20 -1.98 5.54
C PHE A 233 -8.02 -0.85 4.93
N TRP A 234 -7.60 -0.36 3.76
CA TRP A 234 -8.39 0.60 3.00
C TRP A 234 -9.75 0.02 2.60
N GLY A 235 -9.76 -1.16 1.99
CA GLY A 235 -10.96 -1.75 1.40
C GLY A 235 -12.06 -2.06 2.42
N VAL A 236 -11.70 -2.41 3.66
CA VAL A 236 -12.69 -2.72 4.70
C VAL A 236 -13.31 -1.49 5.37
N CYS A 237 -12.83 -0.28 5.07
CA CYS A 237 -13.44 0.94 5.60
C CYS A 237 -14.80 1.20 4.94
N GLU A 238 -15.81 1.48 5.76
CA GLU A 238 -17.16 1.87 5.35
C GLU A 238 -17.19 3.33 4.83
N ASP A 239 -18.29 3.74 4.20
CA ASP A 239 -18.56 5.13 3.74
C ASP A 239 -17.48 5.78 2.85
N GLN A 240 -16.93 5.01 1.92
CA GLN A 240 -15.97 5.54 0.95
C GLN A 240 -16.68 6.43 -0.07
N SER A 241 -16.13 7.63 -0.31
CA SER A 241 -16.53 8.42 -1.48
C SER A 241 -16.18 7.69 -2.77
N GLU A 242 -16.91 7.95 -3.85
CA GLU A 242 -16.65 7.33 -5.16
C GLU A 242 -15.22 7.58 -5.67
N GLU A 243 -14.65 8.76 -5.34
CA GLU A 243 -13.26 9.08 -5.65
C GLU A 243 -12.27 8.16 -4.90
N VAL A 244 -12.53 7.90 -3.62
CA VAL A 244 -11.68 7.03 -2.79
C VAL A 244 -11.79 5.58 -3.24
N LYS A 245 -13.00 5.09 -3.57
CA LYS A 245 -13.20 3.75 -4.15
C LYS A 245 -12.49 3.56 -5.49
N THR A 246 -12.57 4.57 -6.35
CA THR A 246 -11.91 4.55 -7.67
C THR A 246 -10.39 4.50 -7.50
N ARG A 247 -9.84 5.29 -6.57
CA ARG A 247 -8.41 5.28 -6.26
C ARG A 247 -7.97 3.95 -5.66
N TRP A 248 -8.76 3.37 -4.75
CA TRP A 248 -8.52 2.05 -4.20
C TRP A 248 -8.50 0.98 -5.29
N THR A 249 -9.50 0.95 -6.17
CA THR A 249 -9.60 -0.01 -7.28
C THR A 249 -8.39 0.11 -8.22
N THR A 250 -7.99 1.34 -8.55
CA THR A 250 -6.78 1.59 -9.35
C THR A 250 -5.54 1.00 -8.67
N ALA A 251 -5.38 1.25 -7.37
CA ALA A 251 -4.24 0.74 -6.62
C ALA A 251 -4.22 -0.79 -6.54
N VAL A 252 -5.40 -1.43 -6.38
CA VAL A 252 -5.53 -2.89 -6.41
C VAL A 252 -5.10 -3.46 -7.76
N LEU A 253 -5.57 -2.88 -8.87
CA LEU A 253 -5.20 -3.31 -10.21
C LEU A 253 -3.70 -3.14 -10.47
N ASP A 254 -3.15 -2.01 -10.07
CA ASP A 254 -1.74 -1.68 -10.23
C ASP A 254 -0.82 -2.65 -9.45
N VAL A 255 -1.12 -2.89 -8.18
CA VAL A 255 -0.36 -3.85 -7.36
C VAL A 255 -0.51 -5.26 -7.93
N THR A 256 -1.70 -5.66 -8.40
CA THR A 256 -1.90 -6.97 -9.04
C THR A 256 -0.98 -7.14 -10.24
N TRP A 257 -0.96 -6.16 -11.14
CA TRP A 257 -0.08 -6.15 -12.31
C TRP A 257 1.40 -6.26 -11.92
N MET A 258 1.82 -5.57 -10.85
CA MET A 258 3.18 -5.63 -10.33
C MET A 258 3.54 -7.03 -9.79
N LEU A 259 2.67 -7.67 -9.01
CA LEU A 259 2.92 -9.02 -8.47
C LEU A 259 3.05 -10.06 -9.59
N GLU A 260 2.21 -9.98 -10.61
CA GLU A 260 2.34 -10.84 -11.79
C GLU A 260 3.64 -10.60 -12.55
N GLY A 261 4.06 -9.32 -12.64
CA GLY A 261 5.30 -8.95 -13.28
C GLY A 261 6.55 -9.46 -12.55
N LEU A 262 6.56 -9.39 -11.21
CA LEU A 262 7.58 -10.02 -10.38
C LEU A 262 7.63 -11.54 -10.60
N THR A 263 6.46 -12.19 -10.66
CA THR A 263 6.36 -13.63 -10.91
C THR A 263 7.01 -14.00 -12.24
N ARG A 264 6.67 -13.28 -13.33
CA ARG A 264 7.25 -13.48 -14.65
C ARG A 264 8.76 -13.24 -14.68
N SER A 265 9.27 -12.23 -13.98
CA SER A 265 10.71 -11.98 -13.86
C SER A 265 11.44 -13.16 -13.19
N MET A 266 10.87 -13.68 -12.10
CA MET A 266 11.45 -14.83 -11.39
C MET A 266 11.51 -16.11 -12.24
N ASP A 267 10.45 -16.40 -12.99
CA ASP A 267 10.43 -17.56 -13.89
C ASP A 267 11.51 -17.46 -14.97
N LYS A 268 11.70 -16.28 -15.55
CA LYS A 268 12.80 -16.03 -16.51
C LYS A 268 14.17 -16.25 -15.87
N GLN A 269 14.40 -15.73 -14.66
CA GLN A 269 15.67 -15.91 -13.95
C GLN A 269 15.96 -17.39 -13.69
N ARG A 270 14.95 -18.15 -13.24
CA ARG A 270 15.08 -19.60 -13.03
C ARG A 270 15.35 -20.38 -14.31
N ALA A 271 14.69 -20.01 -15.41
CA ALA A 271 14.94 -20.63 -16.72
C ALA A 271 16.38 -20.39 -17.18
N LYS A 272 16.92 -19.17 -16.97
CA LYS A 272 18.29 -18.81 -17.34
C LYS A 272 19.36 -19.56 -16.54
N TYR A 273 19.10 -19.90 -15.28
CA TYR A 273 20.06 -20.52 -14.37
C TYR A 273 19.92 -22.05 -14.20
N LYS A 274 18.97 -22.72 -14.87
CA LYS A 274 19.00 -24.20 -14.95
C LYS A 274 20.26 -24.63 -15.70
N PRO A 275 21.27 -25.26 -15.05
CA PRO A 275 22.44 -25.72 -15.76
C PRO A 275 22.02 -26.88 -16.66
N SER A 276 22.34 -26.77 -17.95
CA SER A 276 22.25 -27.87 -18.90
C SER A 276 22.97 -29.07 -18.30
N LYS A 277 22.22 -30.09 -17.85
CA LYS A 277 22.77 -31.43 -17.60
C LYS A 277 23.26 -31.95 -18.95
N GLN A 278 24.47 -31.56 -19.34
CA GLN A 278 25.24 -32.23 -20.37
C GLN A 278 25.56 -33.61 -19.83
N ILE A 279 24.71 -34.57 -20.21
CA ILE A 279 24.98 -36.00 -20.11
C ILE A 279 26.26 -36.23 -20.93
N LYS A 280 27.41 -36.26 -20.25
CA LYS A 280 28.61 -36.88 -20.81
C LYS A 280 28.40 -38.39 -20.68
N GLU A 281 27.72 -38.94 -21.67
CA GLU A 281 27.79 -40.35 -21.99
C GLU A 281 29.27 -40.63 -22.36
N LYS A 282 30.01 -41.18 -21.39
CA LYS A 282 31.34 -41.73 -21.65
C LYS A 282 31.15 -42.99 -22.46
N LYS A 283 31.47 -42.91 -23.74
CA LYS A 283 31.72 -44.05 -24.61
C LYS A 283 33.22 -44.34 -24.63
#